data_AF-A0A8S2RMW9-F1
#
_entry.id   AF-A0A8S2RMW9-F1
#
_cell.length_a   1.000
_cell.length_b   1.000
_cell.length_c   1.000
_cell.angle_alpha   90.00
_cell.angle_beta   90.00
_cell.angle_gamma   90.00
#
_symmetry.space_group_name_H-M   'P 1'
#
loop_
_entity.id
_entity.type
_entity.pdbx_description
1 polymer ?
#
loop_
_entity_poly.entity_id
_entity_poly.type
_entity_poly.pdbx_seq_one_letter_code
_entity_poly.pdbx_strand_id
1 'polypeptide(L)'
;MSNNCVVIEPAALSEFRTQRIRRDSYQRINSEEVYQSFFLTHTCYDCMPKSGKVILLDARLSIRKAFFALVYNSVRAALIWHASTSSNIGLITISDFINMLIAAYDAKWSSVATLESESILEWKQNLYKKNGVRDQTLGSTIIYLNPEDSLYTAILTLIERKVHRIPVIHPDTHDFLYLITHKRILKFLYLYIYDLPQPHFIHQSLSELKIGTFNKLVM
;
A
#
# COMPACT_ATOMS: atom_id res chain seq x y z
N MET A 1 20.83 -22.49 6.10
CA MET A 1 19.76 -21.84 5.29
C MET A 1 19.20 -20.71 6.15
N SER A 2 19.54 -19.45 5.87
CA SER A 2 19.24 -18.31 6.76
C SER A 2 17.80 -17.81 6.55
N ASN A 3 16.99 -17.83 7.61
CA ASN A 3 15.60 -17.35 7.67
C ASN A 3 15.51 -15.81 7.53
N ASN A 4 15.86 -15.25 6.37
CA ASN A 4 15.85 -13.79 6.14
C ASN A 4 14.60 -13.31 5.37
N CYS A 5 13.66 -14.21 5.10
CA CYS A 5 12.43 -13.96 4.38
C CYS A 5 11.33 -14.81 5.04
N VAL A 6 10.28 -14.16 5.53
CA VAL A 6 9.11 -14.83 6.09
C VAL A 6 7.91 -14.48 5.22
N VAL A 7 7.19 -15.50 4.76
CA VAL A 7 5.90 -15.32 4.12
C VAL A 7 4.87 -15.27 5.24
N ILE A 8 4.22 -14.12 5.40
CA ILE A 8 3.09 -13.96 6.31
C ILE A 8 1.83 -14.17 5.49
N GLU A 9 1.08 -15.18 5.87
CA GLU A 9 -0.33 -15.30 5.52
C GLU A 9 -1.11 -14.72 6.70
N PRO A 10 -1.65 -13.49 6.59
CA PRO A 10 -2.48 -12.93 7.64
C PRO A 10 -3.60 -13.92 7.93
N ALA A 11 -3.85 -14.16 9.21
CA ALA A 11 -4.81 -15.16 9.67
C ALA A 11 -6.14 -15.04 8.90
N ALA A 12 -6.68 -16.19 8.48
CA ALA A 12 -7.99 -16.22 7.85
C ALA A 12 -9.00 -15.55 8.78
N LEU A 13 -9.56 -14.42 8.36
CA LEU A 13 -10.55 -13.70 9.16
C LEU A 13 -11.77 -14.62 9.32
N SER A 14 -11.94 -15.17 10.52
CA SER A 14 -13.03 -16.08 10.88
C SER A 14 -14.36 -15.36 10.74
N GLU A 15 -15.30 -16.02 10.06
CA GLU A 15 -16.70 -15.64 9.82
C GLU A 15 -16.97 -14.16 9.54
N PHE A 16 -17.28 -13.90 8.26
CA PHE A 16 -17.88 -12.66 7.80
C PHE A 16 -19.01 -12.24 8.74
N ARG A 17 -18.80 -11.15 9.47
CA ARG A 17 -19.86 -10.15 9.57
C ARG A 17 -19.98 -9.56 8.17
N THR A 18 -20.66 -10.27 7.27
CA THR A 18 -21.39 -9.57 6.22
C THR A 18 -22.42 -8.80 7.02
N GLN A 19 -22.07 -7.60 7.51
CA GLN A 19 -23.09 -6.62 7.77
C GLN A 19 -23.74 -6.47 6.41
N ARG A 20 -24.86 -7.17 6.22
CA ARG A 20 -25.73 -6.99 5.09
C ARG A 20 -26.02 -5.51 5.14
N ILE A 21 -25.33 -4.75 4.28
CA ILE A 21 -25.48 -3.31 4.22
C ILE A 21 -26.99 -3.11 4.10
N ARG A 22 -27.61 -2.59 5.15
CA ARG A 22 -29.05 -2.37 5.12
C ARG A 22 -29.23 -1.29 4.07
N ARG A 23 -29.76 -1.65 2.90
CA ARG A 23 -30.04 -0.70 1.80
C ARG A 23 -30.73 0.57 2.34
N ASP A 24 -31.60 0.39 3.32
CA ASP A 24 -32.32 1.44 4.04
C ASP A 24 -31.41 2.50 4.69
N SER A 25 -30.19 2.15 5.09
CA SER A 25 -29.23 3.06 5.73
C SER A 25 -28.73 4.15 4.78
N TYR A 26 -28.65 3.87 3.47
CA TYR A 26 -28.16 4.82 2.45
C TYR A 26 -29.29 5.47 1.66
N GLN A 27 -30.53 5.00 1.77
CA GLN A 27 -31.69 5.61 1.10
C GLN A 27 -31.99 7.04 1.56
N ARG A 28 -31.57 7.41 2.78
CA ARG A 28 -31.77 8.75 3.35
C ARG A 28 -30.62 9.72 3.06
N ILE A 29 -29.54 9.23 2.46
CA ILE A 29 -28.33 10.02 2.20
C ILE A 29 -28.46 10.67 0.82
N ASN A 30 -27.96 11.90 0.71
CA ASN A 30 -27.86 12.58 -0.58
C ASN A 30 -27.11 11.70 -1.59
N SER A 31 -27.70 11.46 -2.77
CA SER A 31 -27.11 10.60 -3.80
C SER A 31 -25.72 11.04 -4.21
N GLU A 32 -25.41 12.35 -4.16
CA GLU A 32 -24.09 12.88 -4.51
C GLU A 32 -23.00 12.56 -3.47
N GLU A 33 -23.38 12.32 -2.21
CA GLU A 33 -22.44 12.07 -1.09
C GLU A 33 -22.42 10.60 -0.65
N VAL A 34 -23.13 9.73 -1.36
CA VAL A 34 -23.32 8.32 -1.01
C VAL A 34 -21.99 7.56 -0.92
N TYR A 35 -21.03 7.82 -1.82
CA TYR A 35 -19.73 7.14 -1.79
C TYR A 35 -18.84 7.65 -0.66
N GLN A 36 -18.89 8.94 -0.34
CA GLN A 36 -18.19 9.48 0.82
C GLN A 36 -18.74 8.85 2.11
N SER A 37 -20.06 8.83 2.25
CA SER A 37 -20.74 8.21 3.39
C SER A 37 -20.42 6.72 3.49
N PHE A 38 -20.37 6.01 2.35
CA PHE A 38 -19.94 4.61 2.29
C PHE A 38 -18.52 4.41 2.82
N PHE A 39 -17.55 5.24 2.41
CA PHE A 39 -16.18 5.10 2.89
C PHE A 39 -15.96 5.58 4.34
N LEU A 40 -16.81 6.47 4.85
CA LEU A 40 -16.79 6.88 6.26
C LEU A 40 -17.33 5.80 7.19
N THR A 41 -18.27 4.98 6.71
CA THR A 41 -18.96 3.96 7.51
C THR A 41 -18.27 2.60 7.50
N HIS A 42 -17.42 2.33 6.51
CA HIS A 42 -16.66 1.08 6.42
C HIS A 42 -15.21 1.28 6.87
N THR A 43 -14.68 0.25 7.52
CA THR A 43 -13.34 0.24 8.11
C THR A 43 -12.29 -0.36 7.17
N CYS A 44 -11.01 -0.15 7.51
CA CYS A 44 -9.89 -0.81 6.84
C CYS A 44 -10.01 -2.33 6.91
N TYR A 45 -10.50 -2.88 8.03
CA TYR A 45 -10.76 -4.30 8.23
C TYR A 45 -11.77 -4.86 7.23
N ASP A 46 -12.90 -4.17 7.00
CA ASP A 46 -13.94 -4.62 6.06
C ASP A 46 -13.43 -4.78 4.62
N CYS A 47 -12.44 -3.97 4.24
CA CYS A 47 -11.81 -3.99 2.93
C CYS A 47 -10.74 -5.08 2.78
N MET A 48 -10.29 -5.71 3.85
CA MET A 48 -9.29 -6.78 3.78
C MET A 48 -9.87 -8.02 3.08
N PRO A 49 -9.05 -8.77 2.31
CA PRO A 49 -9.49 -10.08 1.84
C PRO A 49 -9.50 -11.10 2.99
N LYS A 50 -10.26 -12.19 2.84
CA LYS A 50 -10.25 -13.33 3.79
C LYS A 50 -8.86 -13.86 4.06
N SER A 51 -8.05 -13.93 3.01
CA SER A 51 -6.67 -14.35 3.05
C SER A 51 -5.84 -13.43 2.15
N GLY A 52 -4.62 -13.18 2.59
CA GLY A 52 -3.64 -12.41 1.85
C GLY A 52 -2.27 -13.06 1.94
N LYS A 53 -1.35 -12.57 1.13
CA LYS A 53 0.06 -12.96 1.23
C LYS A 53 0.90 -11.70 1.24
N VAL A 54 1.74 -11.56 2.26
CA VAL A 54 2.73 -10.49 2.36
C VAL A 54 4.07 -11.10 2.73
N ILE A 55 5.14 -10.51 2.24
CA ILE A 55 6.50 -10.94 2.55
C ILE A 55 7.10 -9.95 3.53
N LEU A 56 7.74 -10.47 4.57
CA LEU A 56 8.58 -9.74 5.49
C LEU A 56 10.05 -10.04 5.17
N LEU A 57 10.84 -9.01 4.92
CA LEU A 57 12.25 -9.10 4.58
C LEU A 57 13.11 -8.44 5.66
N ASP A 58 14.21 -9.06 6.08
CA ASP A 58 15.19 -8.40 6.95
C ASP A 58 15.83 -7.21 6.20
N ALA A 59 15.93 -6.06 6.85
CA ALA A 59 16.52 -4.85 6.28
C ALA A 59 17.97 -5.02 5.79
N ARG A 60 18.71 -5.99 6.35
CA ARG A 60 20.08 -6.33 5.95
C ARG A 60 20.15 -7.25 4.74
N LEU A 61 19.01 -7.74 4.25
CA LEU A 61 18.96 -8.52 3.01
C LEU A 61 19.43 -7.64 1.84
N SER A 62 20.28 -8.18 0.98
CA SER A 62 20.71 -7.49 -0.24
C SER A 62 19.50 -7.16 -1.13
N ILE A 63 19.47 -5.99 -1.75
CA ILE A 63 18.35 -5.56 -2.59
C ILE A 63 18.07 -6.50 -3.76
N ARG A 64 19.11 -7.13 -4.33
CA ARG A 64 18.95 -8.15 -5.38
C ARG A 64 18.14 -9.36 -4.89
N LYS A 65 18.45 -9.88 -3.71
CA LYS A 65 17.68 -10.99 -3.10
C LYS A 65 16.25 -10.56 -2.76
N ALA A 66 16.06 -9.33 -2.30
CA ALA A 66 14.74 -8.76 -2.05
C ALA A 66 13.89 -8.74 -3.33
N PHE A 67 14.48 -8.33 -4.46
CA PHE A 67 13.82 -8.35 -5.76
C PHE A 67 13.37 -9.76 -6.15
N PHE A 68 14.28 -10.73 -6.11
CA PHE A 68 13.95 -12.11 -6.44
C PHE A 68 12.89 -12.70 -5.51
N ALA A 69 12.91 -12.36 -4.22
CA ALA A 69 11.88 -12.79 -3.28
C ALA A 69 10.49 -12.29 -3.68
N LEU A 70 10.37 -11.03 -4.12
CA LEU A 70 9.10 -10.47 -4.62
C LEU A 70 8.63 -11.16 -5.90
N VAL A 71 9.52 -11.34 -6.88
CA VAL A 71 9.23 -11.99 -8.17
C VAL A 71 8.78 -13.44 -7.96
N TYR A 72 9.57 -14.22 -7.20
CA TYR A 72 9.30 -15.63 -6.95
C TYR A 72 7.95 -15.86 -6.27
N ASN A 73 7.56 -14.94 -5.39
CA ASN A 73 6.29 -15.01 -4.67
C ASN A 73 5.15 -14.26 -5.37
N SER A 74 5.38 -13.70 -6.55
CA SER A 74 4.39 -12.94 -7.33
C SER A 74 3.75 -11.78 -6.56
N VAL A 75 4.52 -11.14 -5.68
CA VAL A 75 4.08 -9.96 -4.93
C VAL A 75 4.82 -8.71 -5.41
N ARG A 76 4.16 -7.56 -5.25
CA ARG A 76 4.63 -6.26 -5.77
C ARG A 76 5.18 -5.33 -4.68
N ALA A 77 5.13 -5.76 -3.43
CA ALA A 77 5.71 -5.07 -2.29
C ALA A 77 5.96 -6.06 -1.16
N ALA A 78 6.92 -5.73 -0.31
CA ALA A 78 7.22 -6.43 0.92
C ALA A 78 7.41 -5.43 2.05
N LEU A 79 7.16 -5.90 3.26
CA LEU A 79 7.53 -5.20 4.48
C LEU A 79 8.99 -5.44 4.76
N ILE A 80 9.65 -4.42 5.30
CA ILE A 80 11.04 -4.48 5.74
C ILE A 80 11.00 -4.52 7.26
N TRP A 81 11.62 -5.53 7.85
CA TRP A 81 11.79 -5.65 9.30
C TRP A 81 13.21 -5.29 9.70
N HIS A 82 13.34 -4.46 10.71
CA HIS A 82 14.63 -4.10 11.28
C HIS A 82 14.79 -4.70 12.68
N ALA A 83 15.53 -5.81 12.77
CA ALA A 83 15.64 -6.59 14.01
C ALA A 83 16.24 -5.80 15.18
N SER A 84 17.21 -4.92 14.95
CA SER A 84 17.89 -4.21 16.05
C SER A 84 17.11 -3.03 16.63
N THR A 85 16.09 -2.52 15.93
CA THR A 85 15.18 -1.50 16.48
C THR A 85 13.83 -2.07 16.90
N SER A 86 13.56 -3.35 16.58
CA SER A 86 12.35 -4.10 16.95
C SER A 86 11.00 -3.42 16.60
N SER A 87 11.00 -2.38 15.75
CA SER A 87 9.79 -1.55 15.57
C SER A 87 9.65 -0.87 14.21
N ASN A 88 10.70 -0.80 13.39
CA ASN A 88 10.63 -0.05 12.13
C ASN A 88 10.22 -0.98 10.97
N ILE A 89 8.93 -0.92 10.59
CA ILE A 89 8.35 -1.73 9.51
C ILE A 89 8.37 -0.96 8.18
N GLY A 90 9.51 -0.97 7.47
CA GLY A 90 9.67 -0.36 6.14
C GLY A 90 8.75 -0.95 5.05
N LEU A 91 8.63 -0.26 3.92
CA LEU A 91 8.07 -0.84 2.68
C LEU A 91 9.11 -0.82 1.56
N ILE A 92 9.28 -1.95 0.90
CA ILE A 92 9.98 -2.04 -0.39
C ILE A 92 8.98 -2.39 -1.49
N THR A 93 9.04 -1.67 -2.60
CA THR A 93 8.08 -1.74 -3.71
C THR A 93 8.81 -1.78 -5.05
N ILE A 94 8.07 -2.05 -6.13
CA ILE A 94 8.59 -1.98 -7.50
C ILE A 94 9.29 -0.64 -7.79
N SER A 95 8.78 0.47 -7.26
CA SER A 95 9.38 1.80 -7.46
C SER A 95 10.81 1.89 -6.90
N ASP A 96 11.11 1.20 -5.81
CA ASP A 96 12.48 1.15 -5.26
C ASP A 96 13.44 0.47 -6.23
N PHE A 97 12.99 -0.60 -6.90
CA PHE A 97 13.80 -1.28 -7.92
C PHE A 97 13.95 -0.45 -9.19
N ILE A 98 12.91 0.28 -9.61
CA ILE A 98 13.01 1.22 -10.74
C ILE A 98 14.07 2.28 -10.43
N ASN A 99 14.05 2.87 -9.23
CA ASN A 99 15.05 3.85 -8.81
C ASN A 99 16.47 3.25 -8.77
N MET A 100 16.59 1.97 -8.38
CA MET A 100 17.87 1.26 -8.41
C MET A 100 18.39 1.09 -9.83
N LEU A 101 17.54 0.66 -10.76
CA LEU A 101 17.91 0.55 -12.18
C LEU A 101 18.30 1.89 -12.78
N ILE A 102 17.57 2.97 -12.46
CA ILE A 102 17.91 4.33 -12.90
C ILE A 102 19.28 4.74 -12.34
N ALA A 103 19.55 4.51 -11.05
CA ALA A 103 20.85 4.85 -10.46
C ALA A 103 22.01 4.03 -11.08
N ALA A 104 21.76 2.75 -11.38
CA ALA A 104 22.73 1.91 -12.09
C ALA A 104 23.00 2.43 -13.50
N TYR A 105 21.97 2.86 -14.21
CA TYR A 105 22.06 3.45 -15.53
C TYR A 105 22.84 4.77 -15.53
N ASP A 106 22.53 5.68 -14.59
CA ASP A 106 23.24 6.96 -14.41
C ASP A 106 24.74 6.73 -14.15
N ALA A 107 25.07 5.66 -13.42
CA ALA A 107 26.44 5.23 -13.16
C ALA A 107 27.07 4.43 -14.32
N LYS A 108 26.44 4.41 -15.51
CA LYS A 108 26.89 3.68 -16.72
C LYS A 108 27.16 2.20 -16.45
N TRP A 109 26.36 1.57 -15.61
CA TRP A 109 26.48 0.16 -15.22
C TRP A 109 27.79 -0.22 -14.51
N SER A 110 28.67 0.74 -14.22
CA SER A 110 29.98 0.48 -13.60
C SER A 110 29.89 0.02 -12.14
N SER A 111 28.79 0.36 -11.46
CA SER A 111 28.57 0.07 -10.03
C SER A 111 27.48 -0.99 -9.77
N VAL A 112 27.04 -1.72 -10.79
CA VAL A 112 25.86 -2.63 -10.67
C VAL A 112 26.11 -3.72 -9.64
N ALA A 113 27.29 -4.34 -9.66
CA ALA A 113 27.63 -5.38 -8.69
C ALA A 113 27.63 -4.85 -7.24
N THR A 114 28.04 -3.59 -7.06
CA THR A 114 28.02 -2.92 -5.76
C THR A 114 26.59 -2.61 -5.32
N LEU A 115 25.76 -2.07 -6.21
CA LEU A 115 24.34 -1.77 -5.94
C LEU A 115 23.52 -3.05 -5.67
N GLU A 116 23.83 -4.15 -6.36
CA GLU A 116 23.17 -5.44 -6.15
C GLU A 116 23.49 -6.08 -4.79
N SER A 117 24.70 -5.82 -4.28
CA SER A 117 25.18 -6.37 -3.00
C SER A 117 24.79 -5.50 -1.80
N GLU A 118 24.48 -4.22 -2.04
CA GLU A 118 23.94 -3.30 -1.03
C GLU A 118 22.68 -3.84 -0.36
N SER A 119 22.59 -3.66 0.96
CA SER A 119 21.41 -4.04 1.74
C SER A 119 20.22 -3.10 1.45
N ILE A 120 19.00 -3.59 1.70
CA ILE A 120 17.79 -2.75 1.60
C ILE A 120 17.94 -1.48 2.46
N LEU A 121 18.53 -1.62 3.65
CA LEU A 121 18.76 -0.54 4.59
C LEU A 121 19.64 0.56 3.99
N GLU A 122 20.83 0.19 3.51
CA GLU A 122 21.80 1.11 2.91
C GLU A 122 21.21 1.79 1.68
N TRP A 123 20.54 1.02 0.80
CA TRP A 123 19.90 1.54 -0.39
C TRP A 123 18.87 2.62 -0.06
N LYS A 124 17.97 2.32 0.88
CA LYS A 124 16.93 3.27 1.33
C LYS A 124 17.57 4.54 1.89
N GLN A 125 18.58 4.41 2.76
CA GLN A 125 19.27 5.57 3.34
C GLN A 125 19.93 6.45 2.26
N ASN A 126 20.59 5.83 1.27
CA ASN A 126 21.24 6.54 0.18
C ASN A 126 20.23 7.23 -0.75
N LEU A 127 19.10 6.59 -1.03
CA LEU A 127 18.02 7.17 -1.82
C LEU A 127 17.38 8.39 -1.13
N TYR A 128 17.13 8.32 0.19
CA TYR A 128 16.61 9.47 0.94
C TYR A 128 17.59 10.66 0.94
N LYS A 129 18.88 10.40 1.13
CA LYS A 129 19.93 11.42 1.03
C LYS A 129 19.96 12.09 -0.35
N LYS A 130 19.91 11.30 -1.44
CA LYS A 130 19.93 11.82 -2.82
C LYS A 130 18.71 12.69 -3.13
N ASN A 131 17.54 12.35 -2.59
CA ASN A 131 16.30 13.09 -2.82
C ASN A 131 16.14 14.33 -1.92
N GLY A 132 17.16 14.69 -1.13
CA GLY A 132 17.11 15.87 -0.26
C GLY A 132 16.12 15.76 0.90
N VAL A 133 15.63 14.54 1.19
CA VAL A 133 14.74 14.29 2.32
C VAL A 133 15.60 14.27 3.58
N ARG A 134 15.47 15.32 4.40
CA ARG A 134 16.31 15.57 5.60
C ARG A 134 16.01 14.65 6.79
N ASP A 135 14.99 13.81 6.73
CA ASP A 135 14.57 13.03 7.89
C ASP A 135 15.40 11.75 8.04
N GLN A 136 16.00 11.61 9.23
CA GLN A 136 17.33 11.05 9.44
C GLN A 136 17.32 9.64 10.05
N THR A 137 16.22 8.92 9.89
CA THR A 137 16.13 7.54 10.33
C THR A 137 15.36 6.72 9.31
N LEU A 138 15.58 5.41 9.34
CA LEU A 138 14.61 4.40 8.93
C LEU A 138 13.29 4.49 9.75
N GLY A 139 12.90 5.70 10.15
CA GLY A 139 11.94 6.10 11.16
C GLY A 139 11.29 7.44 10.81
N SER A 140 11.25 7.80 9.52
CA SER A 140 10.08 8.54 9.04
C SER A 140 8.89 7.65 9.38
N THR A 141 8.19 7.99 10.47
CA THR A 141 7.14 7.15 11.07
C THR A 141 6.29 6.59 9.96
N ILE A 142 6.40 5.29 9.78
CA ILE A 142 5.79 4.66 8.64
C ILE A 142 4.31 4.83 8.84
N ILE A 143 3.71 5.49 7.86
CA ILE A 143 2.31 5.83 7.95
C ILE A 143 1.58 4.50 7.84
N TYR A 144 0.96 4.11 8.94
CA TYR A 144 0.11 2.93 9.03
C TYR A 144 -1.30 3.36 9.41
N LEU A 145 -2.24 2.46 9.21
CA LEU A 145 -3.62 2.60 9.65
C LEU A 145 -3.93 1.51 10.67
N ASN A 146 -4.93 1.76 11.49
CA ASN A 146 -5.54 0.76 12.35
C ASN A 146 -6.66 0.02 11.60
N PRO A 147 -7.04 -1.19 12.02
CA PRO A 147 -8.14 -1.94 11.41
C PRO A 147 -9.47 -1.19 11.44
N GLU A 148 -9.70 -0.45 12.53
CA GLU A 148 -10.92 0.33 12.79
C GLU A 148 -10.94 1.69 12.09
N ASP A 149 -9.83 2.13 11.48
CA ASP A 149 -9.82 3.39 10.74
C ASP A 149 -10.75 3.29 9.53
N SER A 150 -11.50 4.37 9.26
CA SER A 150 -12.41 4.41 8.11
C SER A 150 -11.65 4.31 6.78
N LEU A 151 -12.29 3.74 5.76
CA LEU A 151 -11.74 3.74 4.39
C LEU A 151 -11.57 5.16 3.84
N TYR A 152 -12.38 6.11 4.30
CA TYR A 152 -12.22 7.52 3.96
C TYR A 152 -10.86 8.05 4.44
N THR A 153 -10.49 7.78 5.71
CA THR A 153 -9.16 8.09 6.25
C THR A 153 -8.06 7.42 5.43
N ALA A 154 -8.26 6.16 5.05
CA ALA A 154 -7.29 5.43 4.24
C ALA A 154 -7.08 6.06 2.85
N ILE A 155 -8.16 6.46 2.18
CA ILE A 155 -8.14 7.11 0.87
C ILE A 155 -7.41 8.46 0.96
N LEU A 156 -7.76 9.30 1.93
CA LEU A 156 -7.09 10.59 2.13
C LEU A 156 -5.60 10.41 2.37
N THR A 157 -5.24 9.47 3.25
CA THR A 157 -3.83 9.19 3.55
C THR A 157 -3.07 8.71 2.32
N LEU A 158 -3.66 7.85 1.49
CA LEU A 158 -3.06 7.40 0.22
C LEU A 158 -2.80 8.57 -0.75
N ILE A 159 -3.76 9.50 -0.85
CA ILE A 159 -3.70 10.65 -1.76
C ILE A 159 -2.69 11.69 -1.27
N GLU A 160 -2.83 12.13 -0.01
CA GLU A 160 -2.00 13.19 0.59
C GLU A 160 -0.53 12.79 0.64
N ARG A 161 -0.26 11.53 0.99
CA ARG A 161 1.10 10.99 1.07
C ARG A 161 1.63 10.51 -0.27
N LYS A 162 0.79 10.51 -1.32
CA LYS A 162 1.12 10.07 -2.68
C LYS A 162 1.72 8.67 -2.70
N VAL A 163 1.17 7.78 -1.88
CA VAL A 163 1.59 6.38 -1.80
C VAL A 163 0.53 5.46 -2.38
N HIS A 164 0.98 4.33 -2.92
CA HIS A 164 0.07 3.34 -3.50
C HIS A 164 -0.40 2.28 -2.50
N ARG A 165 0.25 2.21 -1.33
CA ARG A 165 0.04 1.18 -0.32
C ARG A 165 0.25 1.75 1.07
N ILE A 166 -0.59 1.34 2.00
CA ILE A 166 -0.45 1.67 3.42
C ILE A 166 -0.59 0.37 4.23
N PRO A 167 0.34 0.06 5.15
CA PRO A 167 0.19 -1.05 6.06
C PRO A 167 -0.91 -0.80 7.07
N VAL A 168 -1.68 -1.83 7.36
CA VAL A 168 -2.61 -1.86 8.47
C VAL A 168 -2.00 -2.71 9.57
N ILE A 169 -1.87 -2.11 10.76
CA ILE A 169 -1.21 -2.70 11.92
C ILE A 169 -2.20 -2.70 13.06
N HIS A 170 -2.30 -3.82 13.78
CA HIS A 170 -3.13 -3.89 14.98
C HIS A 170 -2.53 -3.03 16.09
N PRO A 171 -3.29 -2.12 16.73
CA PRO A 171 -2.73 -1.17 17.70
C PRO A 171 -2.14 -1.86 18.94
N ASP A 172 -2.78 -2.92 19.45
CA ASP A 172 -2.34 -3.59 20.68
C ASP A 172 -1.23 -4.63 20.46
N THR A 173 -1.35 -5.49 19.44
CA THR A 173 -0.36 -6.55 19.20
C THR A 173 0.80 -6.10 18.33
N HIS A 174 0.67 -4.96 17.65
CA HIS A 174 1.59 -4.49 16.60
C HIS A 174 1.75 -5.48 15.44
N ASP A 175 0.78 -6.39 15.29
CA ASP A 175 0.77 -7.33 14.19
C ASP A 175 0.43 -6.62 12.89
N PHE A 176 1.20 -6.95 11.86
CA PHE A 176 0.84 -6.56 10.51
C PHE A 176 -0.32 -7.41 10.01
N LEU A 177 -1.35 -6.74 9.49
CA LEU A 177 -2.58 -7.39 9.03
C LEU A 177 -2.69 -7.38 7.50
N TYR A 178 -2.53 -6.20 6.86
CA TYR A 178 -2.75 -6.09 5.41
C TYR A 178 -2.13 -4.83 4.79
N LEU A 179 -1.94 -4.83 3.46
CA LEU A 179 -1.58 -3.63 2.69
C LEU A 179 -2.80 -3.09 1.95
N ILE A 180 -3.37 -2.00 2.46
CA ILE A 180 -4.46 -1.29 1.78
C ILE A 180 -3.91 -0.63 0.51
N THR A 181 -4.66 -0.73 -0.59
CA THR A 181 -4.29 -0.16 -1.90
C THR A 181 -5.50 0.48 -2.56
N HIS A 182 -5.26 1.46 -3.44
CA HIS A 182 -6.29 2.06 -4.30
C HIS A 182 -7.15 1.00 -5.01
N LYS A 183 -6.51 -0.01 -5.61
CA LYS A 183 -7.20 -1.11 -6.32
C LYS A 183 -8.14 -1.89 -5.41
N ARG A 184 -7.74 -2.16 -4.17
CA ARG A 184 -8.56 -2.95 -3.23
C ARG A 184 -9.78 -2.15 -2.75
N ILE A 185 -9.58 -0.87 -2.43
CA ILE A 185 -10.66 0.04 -2.04
C ILE A 185 -11.68 0.19 -3.18
N LEU A 186 -11.24 0.42 -4.41
CA LEU A 186 -12.13 0.51 -5.56
C LEU A 186 -12.87 -0.81 -5.82
N LYS A 187 -12.18 -1.96 -5.69
CA LYS A 187 -12.83 -3.27 -5.79
C LYS A 187 -13.87 -3.47 -4.69
N PHE A 188 -13.61 -2.97 -3.48
CA PHE A 188 -14.57 -3.05 -2.38
C PHE A 188 -15.82 -2.22 -2.68
N LEU A 189 -15.70 -0.97 -3.12
CA LEU A 189 -16.84 -0.16 -3.58
C LEU A 189 -17.62 -0.87 -4.71
N TYR A 190 -16.91 -1.41 -5.69
CA TYR A 190 -17.53 -2.10 -6.82
C TYR A 190 -18.41 -3.28 -6.41
N LEU A 191 -18.08 -3.99 -5.33
CA LEU A 191 -18.91 -5.09 -4.83
C LEU A 191 -20.30 -4.65 -4.35
N TYR A 192 -20.45 -3.38 -3.95
CA TYR A 192 -21.68 -2.83 -3.40
C TYR A 192 -22.32 -1.77 -4.31
N ILE A 193 -21.75 -1.49 -5.47
CA ILE A 193 -22.18 -0.37 -6.33
C ILE A 193 -23.64 -0.49 -6.79
N TYR A 194 -24.15 -1.72 -6.95
CA TYR A 194 -25.54 -1.98 -7.32
C TYR A 194 -26.52 -1.90 -6.14
N ASP A 195 -26.01 -1.92 -4.91
CA ASP A 195 -26.80 -1.78 -3.68
C ASP A 195 -26.86 -0.34 -3.16
N LEU A 196 -26.03 0.55 -3.71
CA LEU A 196 -25.96 1.95 -3.36
C LEU A 196 -26.77 2.83 -4.34
N PRO A 197 -27.40 3.92 -3.87
CA PRO A 197 -27.85 4.99 -4.74
C PRO A 197 -26.74 5.43 -5.71
N GLN A 198 -27.08 5.69 -6.97
CA GLN A 198 -26.12 6.14 -7.97
C GLN A 198 -26.10 7.68 -8.03
N PRO A 199 -24.95 8.31 -7.78
CA PRO A 199 -24.76 9.74 -8.03
C PRO A 199 -24.90 10.07 -9.51
N HIS A 200 -25.28 11.30 -9.84
CA HIS A 200 -25.42 11.74 -11.22
C HIS A 200 -24.09 11.66 -12.00
N PHE A 201 -22.97 11.96 -11.34
CA PHE A 201 -21.64 11.96 -11.98
C PHE A 201 -21.21 10.61 -12.55
N ILE A 202 -21.80 9.48 -12.13
CA ILE A 202 -21.48 8.15 -12.70
C ILE A 202 -21.85 8.05 -14.18
N HIS A 203 -22.82 8.84 -14.64
CA HIS A 203 -23.27 8.85 -16.03
C HIS A 203 -22.53 9.88 -16.90
N GLN A 204 -21.61 10.67 -16.32
CA GLN A 204 -20.82 11.66 -17.03
C GLN A 204 -19.56 11.06 -17.63
N SER A 205 -19.06 11.67 -18.70
CA SER A 205 -17.80 11.22 -19.30
C SER A 205 -16.58 11.58 -18.43
N LEU A 206 -15.49 10.82 -18.55
CA LEU A 206 -14.25 11.11 -17.82
C LEU A 206 -13.70 12.53 -18.13
N SER A 207 -13.96 13.02 -19.34
CA SER A 207 -13.59 14.36 -19.78
C SER A 207 -14.38 15.45 -19.04
N GLU A 208 -15.70 15.29 -18.94
CA GLU A 208 -16.58 16.20 -18.19
C GLU A 208 -16.17 16.30 -16.72
N LEU A 209 -15.83 15.15 -16.13
CA LEU A 209 -15.39 15.06 -14.73
C LEU A 209 -13.94 15.49 -14.51
N LYS A 210 -13.18 15.73 -15.58
CA LYS A 210 -11.73 16.03 -15.52
C LYS A 210 -10.93 14.97 -14.76
N ILE A 211 -11.34 13.70 -14.87
CA ILE A 211 -10.66 12.57 -14.22
C ILE A 211 -9.62 12.01 -15.19
N GLY A 212 -8.35 12.23 -14.86
CA GLY A 212 -7.21 11.73 -15.63
C GLY A 212 -6.30 12.85 -16.14
N THR A 213 -5.25 12.47 -16.87
CA THR A 213 -4.31 13.41 -17.48
C THR A 213 -4.53 13.39 -18.99
N PHE A 214 -5.16 14.44 -19.52
CA PHE A 214 -5.49 14.58 -20.95
C PHE A 214 -4.43 15.37 -21.73
N ASN A 215 -3.72 16.27 -21.05
CA ASN A 215 -2.72 17.15 -21.65
C ASN A 215 -1.34 16.74 -21.11
N LYS A 216 -0.43 16.29 -21.98
CA LYS A 216 0.90 15.67 -21.70
C LYS A 216 0.92 14.14 -21.65
N LEU A 217 0.30 13.47 -22.62
CA LEU A 217 0.67 12.10 -22.93
C LEU A 217 2.01 12.15 -23.67
N VAL A 218 3.09 11.68 -23.05
CA VAL A 218 4.35 11.42 -23.77
C VAL A 218 4.05 10.21 -24.64
N MET A 219 3.93 10.46 -25.95
CA MET A 219 3.72 9.44 -26.97
C MET A 219 5.06 9.02 -27.56
#